data_AF-A0A831SVB3-F1
#
_entry.id   AF-A0A831SVB3-F1
#
_cell.length_a   1.000
_cell.length_b   1.000
_cell.length_c   1.000
_cell.angle_alpha   90.00
_cell.angle_beta   90.00
_cell.angle_gamma   90.00
#
_symmetry.space_group_name_H-M   'P 1'
#
loop_
_entity.id
_entity.type
_entity.pdbx_description
1 polymer ?
#
loop_
_entity_poly.entity_id
_entity_poly.type
_entity_poly.pdbx_seq_one_letter_code
_entity_poly.pdbx_strand_id
1 'polypeptide(L)' 'MFCCKELTEAMDREVIVKAQAYQIRDGRILNDLPTEFFIRSGDTSGRYSYFGLNYCPFCGRALSYGLWVAEKKK' A
#
# COMPACT_ATOMS: atom_id res chain seq x y z
N MET A 1 -6.71 11.40 -6.90
CA MET A 1 -5.98 12.24 -5.92
C MET A 1 -5.78 11.41 -4.67
N PHE A 2 -4.54 11.16 -4.29
CA PHE A 2 -4.22 10.44 -3.05
C PHE A 2 -4.50 11.34 -1.84
N CYS A 3 -4.61 10.75 -0.66
CA CYS A 3 -5.11 11.44 0.54
C CYS A 3 -4.19 12.54 1.09
N CYS A 4 -2.91 12.58 0.71
CA CYS A 4 -1.96 13.64 1.05
C CYS A 4 -0.79 13.68 0.04
N LYS A 5 0.05 14.72 0.16
CA LYS A 5 1.20 14.95 -0.72
C LYS A 5 2.28 13.89 -0.51
N GLU A 6 2.56 13.55 0.74
CA GLU A 6 3.59 12.58 1.14
C GLU A 6 3.32 11.20 0.56
N LEU A 7 2.05 10.79 0.51
CA LEU A 7 1.67 9.52 -0.13
C LEU A 7 1.94 9.55 -1.63
N THR A 8 1.66 10.67 -2.28
CA THR A 8 1.92 10.83 -3.72
C THR A 8 3.43 10.74 -3.98
N GLU A 9 4.24 11.47 -3.21
CA GLU A 9 5.70 11.44 -3.31
C GLU A 9 6.28 10.05 -3.02
N ALA A 10 5.74 9.32 -2.04
CA ALA A 10 6.15 7.96 -1.74
C ALA A 10 5.82 6.98 -2.87
N MET A 11 4.70 7.18 -3.56
CA MET A 11 4.32 6.40 -4.74
C MET A 11 5.19 6.72 -5.95
N ASP A 12 5.49 7.99 -6.19
CA ASP A 12 6.37 8.43 -7.28
C ASP A 12 7.80 7.86 -7.12
N ARG A 13 8.22 7.60 -5.89
CA ARG A 13 9.51 6.98 -5.56
C ARG A 13 9.45 5.46 -5.40
N GLU A 14 8.32 4.83 -5.72
CA GLU A 14 8.08 3.39 -5.59
C GLU A 14 8.25 2.83 -4.16
N VAL A 15 8.23 3.69 -3.13
CA VAL A 15 8.25 3.28 -1.72
C VAL A 15 6.90 2.67 -1.34
N ILE A 16 5.81 3.24 -1.85
CA ILE A 16 4.47 2.67 -1.77
C ILE A 16 4.02 2.28 -3.18
N VAL A 17 3.55 1.05 -3.34
CA VAL A 17 3.06 0.53 -4.61
C VAL A 17 1.56 0.30 -4.50
N LYS A 18 0.85 0.74 -5.54
CA LYS A 18 -0.58 0.45 -5.71
C LYS A 18 -0.76 -0.69 -6.72
N ALA A 19 -1.10 -1.88 -6.26
CA ALA A 19 -1.27 -3.07 -7.11
C ALA A 19 -2.23 -4.07 -6.45
N GLN A 20 -2.86 -4.94 -7.22
CA GLN A 20 -3.54 -6.11 -6.67
C GLN A 20 -2.50 -7.14 -6.20
N ALA A 21 -2.80 -7.90 -5.14
CA ALA A 21 -1.88 -8.89 -4.60
C ALA A 21 -1.36 -9.90 -5.65
N TYR A 22 -2.23 -10.35 -6.56
CA TYR A 22 -1.87 -11.28 -7.64
C TYR A 22 -0.96 -10.66 -8.74
N GLN A 23 -0.78 -9.34 -8.74
CA GLN A 23 0.11 -8.63 -9.66
C GLN A 23 1.55 -8.52 -9.11
N ILE A 24 1.76 -8.76 -7.81
CA ILE A 24 3.08 -8.75 -7.20
C ILE A 24 3.81 -10.05 -7.57
N ARG A 25 4.86 -9.94 -8.39
CA ARG A 25 5.61 -11.09 -8.93
C ARG A 25 7.09 -11.12 -8.53
N ASP A 26 7.63 -9.99 -8.08
CA ASP A 26 9.04 -9.76 -7.79
C ASP A 26 9.37 -9.84 -6.29
N GLY A 27 8.44 -10.33 -5.47
CA GLY A 27 8.62 -10.36 -4.02
C GLY A 27 7.59 -11.17 -3.27
N ARG A 28 7.59 -10.99 -1.95
CA ARG A 28 6.67 -11.67 -1.01
C ARG A 28 5.82 -10.66 -0.25
N ILE A 29 4.53 -10.95 -0.14
CA ILE A 29 3.62 -10.21 0.74
C ILE A 29 3.79 -10.76 2.15
N LEU A 30 4.02 -9.88 3.13
CA LEU A 30 4.37 -10.26 4.50
C LEU A 30 3.16 -10.31 5.45
N ASN A 31 2.00 -9.81 5.03
CA ASN A 31 0.78 -9.78 5.82
C ASN A 31 -0.46 -10.02 4.95
N ASP A 32 -1.45 -10.71 5.53
CA ASP A 32 -2.72 -10.98 4.86
C ASP A 32 -3.71 -9.83 5.13
N LEU A 33 -3.62 -8.78 4.31
CA LEU A 33 -4.56 -7.66 4.33
C LEU A 33 -5.26 -7.52 2.97
N PRO A 34 -6.59 -7.41 2.93
CA PRO A 34 -7.33 -7.17 1.69
C PRO A 34 -7.16 -5.70 1.26
N THR A 35 -6.03 -5.40 0.61
CA THR A 35 -5.66 -4.06 0.18
C THR A 35 -5.06 -4.05 -1.22
N GLU A 36 -5.02 -2.85 -1.80
CA GLU A 36 -4.34 -2.53 -3.05
C GLU A 36 -3.10 -1.66 -2.83
N PHE A 37 -2.71 -1.39 -1.58
CA PHE A 37 -1.57 -0.53 -1.24
C PHE A 37 -0.53 -1.30 -0.41
N PHE A 38 0.73 -1.22 -0.81
CA PHE A 38 1.84 -1.93 -0.17
C PHE A 38 3.05 -1.02 0.04
N ILE A 39 3.71 -1.10 1.19
CA ILE A 39 5.08 -0.62 1.34
C ILE A 39 6.00 -1.65 0.68
N ARG A 40 6.86 -1.18 -0.24
CA ARG A 40 7.87 -2.00 -0.91
C ARG A 40 9.23 -1.77 -0.26
N SER A 41 9.89 -2.85 0.14
CA SER A 41 11.25 -2.82 0.67
C SER A 41 12.10 -3.84 -0.08
N GLY A 42 13.21 -3.40 -0.67
CA GLY A 42 14.17 -4.28 -1.34
C GLY A 42 15.38 -4.56 -0.44
N ASP A 43 15.90 -5.77 -0.50
CA ASP A 43 17.21 -6.10 0.06
C ASP A 43 18.32 -6.03 -1.00
N THR A 44 19.58 -6.16 -0.56
CA THR A 44 20.75 -6.19 -1.47
C THR A 44 20.82 -7.46 -2.32
N SER A 45 19.95 -8.46 -2.08
CA SER A 45 19.86 -9.69 -2.86
C SER A 45 18.91 -9.58 -4.06
N GLY A 46 18.26 -8.42 -4.23
CA GLY A 46 17.31 -8.17 -5.32
C GLY A 46 15.92 -8.75 -5.07
N ARG A 47 15.62 -9.11 -3.82
CA ARG A 47 14.28 -9.59 -3.43
C ARG A 47 13.51 -8.46 -2.78
N TYR A 48 12.25 -8.32 -3.18
CA TYR A 48 11.34 -7.36 -2.55
C TYR A 48 10.43 -8.03 -1.52
N SER A 49 10.15 -7.26 -0.47
CA SER A 49 9.11 -7.53 0.52
C SER A 49 8.03 -6.46 0.40
N TYR A 50 6.78 -6.90 0.51
CA TYR A 50 5.61 -6.06 0.40
C TYR A 50 4.79 -6.15 1.68
N PHE A 51 4.49 -5.01 2.27
CA PHE A 51 3.67 -4.92 3.47
C PHE A 51 2.39 -4.14 3.16
N GLY A 52 1.25 -4.83 3.16
CA GLY A 52 -0.05 -4.25 2.88
C GLY A 52 -0.45 -3.17 3.89
N LEU A 53 -1.12 -2.13 3.41
CA LEU A 53 -1.60 -0.99 4.19
C LEU A 53 -3.09 -0.73 3.91
N ASN A 54 -3.85 -0.48 4.97
CA ASN A 54 -5.25 -0.09 4.88
C ASN A 54 -5.47 1.41 5.09
N TYR A 55 -4.53 2.06 5.78
CA TYR A 55 -4.54 3.47 6.12
C TYR A 55 -3.25 4.13 5.62
N CYS A 56 -3.33 5.42 5.32
CA CYS A 56 -2.18 6.22 4.94
C CYS A 56 -1.23 6.34 6.13
N PRO A 57 0.04 5.94 6.00
CA PRO A 57 1.01 6.06 7.10
C PRO A 57 1.37 7.52 7.41
N PHE A 58 1.04 8.46 6.52
CA PHE A 58 1.38 9.87 6.66
C PHE A 58 0.25 10.71 7.27
N CYS A 59 -1.01 10.43 6.92
CA CYS A 59 -2.14 11.26 7.34
C CYS A 59 -3.30 10.47 7.98
N GLY A 60 -3.16 9.15 8.14
CA GLY A 60 -4.12 8.29 8.84
C GLY A 60 -5.44 8.01 8.11
N ARG A 61 -5.70 8.61 6.95
CA ARG A 61 -6.94 8.37 6.18
C ARG A 61 -6.96 6.99 5.55
N ALA A 62 -8.14 6.38 5.44
CA ALA A 62 -8.32 5.11 4.74
C ALA A 62 -7.88 5.20 3.27
N LEU A 63 -7.14 4.19 2.81
CA LEU A 63 -6.63 4.10 1.43
C LEU A 63 -7.51 3.22 0.54
N SER A 64 -8.03 2.11 1.07
CA SER A 64 -8.87 1.22 0.28
C SER A 64 -10.29 1.76 0.19
N TYR A 65 -10.86 1.73 -1.02
CA TYR A 65 -12.25 2.16 -1.24
C TYR A 65 -13.23 1.31 -0.41
N GLY A 66 -12.95 0.01 -0.27
CA GLY A 66 -13.73 -0.90 0.57
C GLY A 66 -13.77 -0.47 2.05
N LEU A 67 -12.64 -0.03 2.61
CA LEU A 67 -12.59 0.50 3.98
C LEU A 67 -13.29 1.85 4.09
N TRP A 68 -13.10 2.75 3.12
CA TRP A 68 -13.79 4.03 3.12
C TRP A 68 -15.32 3.86 3.09
N VAL A 69 -15.83 2.92 2.30
CA VAL A 69 -17.26 2.57 2.27
C VAL A 69 -17.72 1.93 3.58
N ALA A 70 -16.90 1.09 4.21
CA ALA A 70 -17.22 0.48 5.50
C ALA A 70 -17.24 1.52 6.65
N GLU A 71 -16.31 2.48 6.64
CA GLU A 71 -16.23 3.57 7.63
C GLU A 71 -17.41 4.54 7.53
N LYS A 72 -17.90 4.83 6.33
CA LYS A 72 -19.08 5.69 6.12
C LYS A 72 -20.42 5.02 6.44
N LYS A 73 -20.44 3.70 6.59
CA LYS A 73 -21.65 2.93 6.95
C LYS A 73 -21.79 2.72 8.48
N LYS A 74 -20.79 3.11 9.26
CA LYS A 74 -20.90 3.25 10.72
C LYS A 74 -21.43 4.63 11.06
#